data_AF-A0AAD5TVW1-F1
#
_entry.id   AF-A0AAD5TVW1-F1
#
_cell.length_a   1.000
_cell.length_b   1.000
_cell.length_c   1.000
_cell.angle_alpha   90.00
_cell.angle_beta   90.00
_cell.angle_gamma   90.00
#
_symmetry.space_group_name_H-M   'P 1'
#
loop_
_entity.id
_entity.type
_entity.pdbx_description
1 polymer ?
#
loop_
_entity_poly.entity_id
_entity_poly.type
_entity_poly.pdbx_seq_one_letter_code
_entity_poly.pdbx_strand_id
1 'polypeptide(L)'
;MCPAAYVTLDVFPTTANGKIDKAKLLTLETSSFEEEPKTKTEKQLAQIWSALLKIDISKIKRNTSFFEIGGDSISAMQLVANSKNIGLNLTTTQIFNRSTLSQLSLLKISETLLPSASQTSSSGSDETFAGKDLVKFPYTNTMESLSNSLPKDSFYTLKKSFRPLFKQNHLKIVCFHGQGSNAEIFSHQLQLVMSTLGSTVKFHFIESQKETTTSHFTKYYDLVFKKWWSGSFIRKSTVMKSVENVVKELEEIGHVDAILGFSQGASLLELLDRFAEMGKIKKTWNFSILLSGMPLKSITLPYSINKGIDGGIKAPALVVNGKKERSKIKREMIDRYDVNQLEHFEHSMGHEIPQHTNFTRKFAEKILKMAYNERIRVENNDAEGTVSSVVHIDDDAF
;
A
#
# COMPACT_ATOMS: atom_id res chain seq x y z
N MET A 1 -3.38 12.17 17.42
CA MET A 1 -4.41 11.10 17.53
C MET A 1 -5.74 11.76 17.23
N CYS A 2 -6.52 11.29 16.26
CA CYS A 2 -7.84 11.85 15.99
C CYS A 2 -8.89 10.91 16.63
N PRO A 3 -9.75 11.40 17.55
CA PRO A 3 -10.87 10.63 18.09
C PRO A 3 -11.80 10.11 17.00
N ALA A 4 -12.35 8.90 17.18
CA ALA A 4 -13.28 8.29 16.24
C ALA A 4 -14.69 8.92 16.26
N ALA A 5 -15.02 9.66 17.32
CA ALA A 5 -16.27 10.38 17.48
C ALA A 5 -16.05 11.63 18.33
N TYR A 6 -16.85 12.66 18.07
CA TYR A 6 -17.03 13.81 18.95
C TYR A 6 -18.48 13.81 19.42
N VAL A 7 -18.69 13.78 20.73
CA VAL A 7 -20.02 13.82 21.34
C VAL A 7 -20.10 15.12 22.13
N THR A 8 -21.05 15.98 21.78
CA THR A 8 -21.31 17.23 22.51
C THR A 8 -22.16 16.92 23.73
N LEU A 9 -21.75 17.42 24.88
CA LEU A 9 -22.50 17.34 26.13
C LEU A 9 -22.75 18.76 26.63
N ASP A 10 -23.98 19.04 27.04
CA ASP A 10 -24.32 20.33 27.65
C ASP A 10 -23.66 20.48 29.03
N VAL A 11 -23.54 19.36 29.77
CA VAL A 11 -22.89 19.30 31.09
C VAL A 11 -22.12 17.99 31.24
N PHE A 12 -20.89 18.07 31.77
CA PHE A 12 -20.11 16.87 32.09
C PHE A 12 -20.67 16.18 33.34
N PRO A 13 -20.93 14.85 33.30
CA PRO A 13 -21.36 14.14 34.50
C PRO A 13 -20.21 14.09 35.51
N THR A 14 -20.52 14.43 36.76
CA THR A 14 -19.55 14.41 37.87
C THR A 14 -20.02 13.48 38.99
N THR A 15 -19.05 12.89 39.69
CA THR A 15 -19.23 12.19 40.96
C THR A 15 -19.58 13.18 42.08
N ALA A 16 -20.03 12.66 43.24
CA ALA A 16 -20.33 13.48 44.42
C ALA A 16 -19.16 14.38 44.88
N ASN A 17 -17.92 14.01 44.54
CA ASN A 17 -16.71 14.77 44.86
C ASN A 17 -16.28 15.73 43.73
N GLY A 18 -17.15 16.02 42.76
CA GLY A 18 -16.89 16.98 41.67
C GLY A 18 -15.93 16.49 40.57
N LYS A 19 -15.40 15.26 40.66
CA LYS A 19 -14.60 14.66 39.57
C LYS A 19 -15.51 14.14 38.46
N ILE A 20 -15.02 14.18 37.21
CA ILE A 20 -15.70 13.58 36.05
C ILE A 20 -16.03 12.11 36.32
N ASP A 21 -17.32 11.77 36.17
CA ASP A 21 -17.83 10.42 36.29
C ASP A 21 -17.64 9.69 34.95
N LYS A 22 -16.49 9.01 34.84
CA LYS A 22 -16.11 8.26 33.63
C LYS A 22 -17.07 7.11 33.34
N ALA A 23 -17.69 6.51 34.37
CA ALA A 23 -18.64 5.43 34.18
C ALA A 23 -19.90 5.97 33.51
N LYS A 24 -20.41 7.12 33.95
CA LYS A 24 -21.54 7.79 33.29
C LYS A 24 -21.22 8.25 31.86
N LEU A 25 -19.99 8.72 31.62
CA LEU A 25 -19.55 9.04 30.24
C LEU A 25 -19.56 7.82 29.31
N LEU A 26 -19.18 6.64 29.81
CA LEU A 26 -19.17 5.40 29.04
C LEU A 26 -20.60 4.85 28.77
N THR A 27 -21.59 5.25 29.57
CA THR A 27 -23.00 4.86 29.41
C THR A 27 -23.83 5.84 28.60
N LEU A 28 -23.31 7.04 28.29
CA LEU A 28 -23.98 7.98 27.39
C LEU A 28 -23.92 7.41 25.97
N GLU A 29 -25.04 6.88 25.51
CA GLU A 29 -25.15 6.11 24.27
C GLU A 29 -24.57 6.85 23.05
N THR A 30 -23.71 6.13 22.32
CA THR A 30 -23.32 6.37 20.92
C THR A 30 -24.49 6.04 19.98
N SER A 31 -25.67 6.58 20.26
CA SER A 31 -26.92 6.25 19.55
C SER A 31 -26.88 6.57 18.05
N SER A 32 -25.94 7.41 17.62
CA SER A 32 -25.68 7.73 16.20
C SER A 32 -24.80 6.70 15.46
N PHE A 33 -24.22 5.70 16.13
CA PHE A 33 -23.39 4.66 15.50
C PHE A 33 -24.11 3.33 15.24
N GLU A 34 -25.31 3.14 15.81
CA GLU A 34 -26.03 1.86 15.76
C GLU A 34 -27.24 1.85 14.80
N GLU A 35 -27.39 2.86 13.94
CA GLU A 35 -28.50 2.85 12.99
C GLU A 35 -28.42 1.66 12.03
N GLU A 36 -29.45 0.81 12.03
CA GLU A 36 -29.57 -0.31 11.09
C GLU A 36 -29.69 0.18 9.63
N PRO A 37 -29.19 -0.58 8.64
CA PRO A 37 -29.40 -0.30 7.22
C PRO A 37 -30.90 -0.06 6.89
N LYS A 38 -31.23 1.14 6.43
CA LYS A 38 -32.60 1.60 6.16
C LYS A 38 -33.00 1.34 4.71
N THR A 39 -32.14 1.72 3.75
CA THR A 39 -32.49 1.65 2.32
C THR A 39 -32.26 0.26 1.73
N LYS A 40 -32.94 -0.05 0.61
CA LYS A 40 -32.71 -1.31 -0.14
C LYS A 40 -31.23 -1.46 -0.52
N THR A 41 -30.63 -0.38 -1.01
CA THR A 41 -29.22 -0.32 -1.39
C THR A 41 -28.28 -0.50 -0.20
N GLU A 42 -28.55 0.12 0.96
CA GLU A 42 -27.76 -0.08 2.18
C GLU A 42 -27.80 -1.56 2.61
N LYS A 43 -28.96 -2.20 2.58
CA LYS A 43 -29.13 -3.63 2.96
C LYS A 43 -28.39 -4.56 1.99
N GLN A 44 -28.52 -4.33 0.70
CA GLN A 44 -27.81 -5.10 -0.33
C GLN A 44 -26.30 -4.93 -0.23
N LEU A 45 -25.83 -3.70 0.01
CA LEU A 45 -24.41 -3.41 0.20
C LEU A 45 -23.87 -4.06 1.49
N ALA A 46 -24.64 -4.05 2.58
CA ALA A 46 -24.29 -4.73 3.83
C ALA A 46 -24.20 -6.25 3.66
N GLN A 47 -25.05 -6.86 2.82
CA GLN A 47 -24.93 -8.29 2.47
C GLN A 47 -23.63 -8.58 1.72
N ILE A 48 -23.26 -7.74 0.74
CA ILE A 48 -21.99 -7.85 0.04
C ILE A 48 -20.82 -7.74 1.04
N TRP A 49 -20.86 -6.77 1.94
CA TRP A 49 -19.81 -6.58 2.96
C TRP A 49 -19.70 -7.74 3.92
N SER A 50 -20.82 -8.23 4.44
CA SER A 50 -20.87 -9.40 5.32
C SER A 50 -20.25 -10.63 4.64
N ALA A 51 -20.57 -10.85 3.36
CA ALA A 51 -20.01 -11.95 2.58
C ALA A 51 -18.50 -11.78 2.29
N LEU A 52 -18.05 -10.57 1.92
CA LEU A 52 -16.64 -10.28 1.62
C LEU A 52 -15.76 -10.36 2.87
N LEU A 53 -16.22 -9.79 3.98
CA LEU A 53 -15.45 -9.66 5.22
C LEU A 53 -15.69 -10.81 6.21
N LYS A 54 -16.65 -11.69 5.92
CA LYS A 54 -17.06 -12.84 6.77
C LYS A 54 -17.40 -12.43 8.20
N ILE A 55 -18.10 -11.32 8.34
CA ILE A 55 -18.63 -10.85 9.61
C ILE A 55 -20.15 -11.02 9.60
N ASP A 56 -20.71 -11.16 10.79
CA ASP A 56 -22.16 -11.16 10.97
C ASP A 56 -22.74 -9.84 10.43
N ILE A 57 -23.77 -9.93 9.59
CA ILE A 57 -24.43 -8.76 8.98
C ILE A 57 -24.99 -7.80 10.04
N SER A 58 -25.36 -8.30 11.23
CA SER A 58 -25.81 -7.48 12.36
C SER A 58 -24.75 -6.51 12.87
N LYS A 59 -23.47 -6.72 12.56
CA LYS A 59 -22.36 -5.83 12.90
C LYS A 59 -22.20 -4.67 11.92
N ILE A 60 -22.94 -4.66 10.81
CA ILE A 60 -22.85 -3.64 9.76
C ILE A 60 -24.01 -2.66 9.90
N LYS A 61 -23.71 -1.49 10.46
CA LYS A 61 -24.62 -0.36 10.64
C LYS A 61 -24.42 0.68 9.54
N ARG A 62 -25.35 1.63 9.42
CA ARG A 62 -25.29 2.70 8.42
C ARG A 62 -24.00 3.51 8.45
N ASN A 63 -23.45 3.71 9.64
CA ASN A 63 -22.23 4.50 9.84
C ASN A 63 -20.97 3.62 10.03
N THR A 64 -21.10 2.30 9.86
CA THR A 64 -19.95 1.40 9.88
C THR A 64 -19.03 1.69 8.70
N SER A 65 -17.76 1.98 8.99
CA SER A 65 -16.71 2.15 8.00
C SER A 65 -16.18 0.81 7.52
N PHE A 66 -16.12 0.60 6.20
CA PHE A 66 -15.64 -0.63 5.55
C PHE A 66 -14.27 -1.07 6.08
N PHE A 67 -13.34 -0.12 6.23
CA PHE A 67 -11.97 -0.40 6.67
C PHE A 67 -11.87 -0.66 8.18
N GLU A 68 -12.78 -0.15 9.00
CA GLU A 68 -12.76 -0.36 10.45
C GLU A 68 -13.17 -1.78 10.84
N ILE A 69 -14.00 -2.42 10.01
CA ILE A 69 -14.47 -3.80 10.20
C ILE A 69 -13.62 -4.84 9.45
N GLY A 70 -12.42 -4.45 9.01
CA GLY A 70 -11.46 -5.37 8.39
C GLY A 70 -11.41 -5.35 6.86
N GLY A 71 -12.04 -4.36 6.22
CA GLY A 71 -11.83 -4.10 4.79
C GLY A 71 -10.39 -3.64 4.51
N ASP A 72 -9.90 -4.00 3.34
CA ASP A 72 -8.57 -3.71 2.82
C ASP A 72 -8.64 -3.39 1.32
N SER A 73 -7.50 -3.22 0.65
CA SER A 73 -7.47 -2.88 -0.78
C SER A 73 -8.03 -4.01 -1.67
N ILE A 74 -7.86 -5.27 -1.26
CA ILE A 74 -8.32 -6.43 -2.04
C ILE A 74 -9.83 -6.56 -1.96
N SER A 75 -10.37 -6.51 -0.75
CA SER A 75 -11.81 -6.53 -0.49
C SER A 75 -12.51 -5.28 -1.01
N ALA A 76 -11.85 -4.11 -1.06
CA ALA A 76 -12.39 -2.89 -1.68
C ALA A 76 -12.53 -3.04 -3.21
N MET A 77 -11.55 -3.62 -3.89
CA MET A 77 -11.66 -3.93 -5.33
C MET A 77 -12.80 -4.91 -5.62
N GLN A 78 -13.02 -5.87 -4.73
CA GLN A 78 -14.14 -6.81 -4.84
C GLN A 78 -15.48 -6.17 -4.55
N LEU A 79 -15.53 -5.23 -3.61
CA LEU A 79 -16.71 -4.43 -3.36
C LEU A 79 -17.13 -3.66 -4.61
N VAL A 80 -16.18 -3.05 -5.34
CA VAL A 80 -16.44 -2.41 -6.66
C VAL A 80 -17.07 -3.39 -7.65
N ALA A 81 -16.53 -4.61 -7.75
CA ALA A 81 -17.03 -5.59 -8.71
C ALA A 81 -18.45 -6.07 -8.35
N ASN A 82 -18.69 -6.38 -7.07
CA ASN A 82 -19.97 -6.91 -6.61
C ASN A 82 -21.05 -5.83 -6.46
N SER A 83 -20.67 -4.57 -6.27
CA SER A 83 -21.63 -3.47 -6.18
C SER A 83 -22.39 -3.26 -7.49
N LYS A 84 -21.79 -3.63 -8.63
CA LYS A 84 -22.46 -3.57 -9.95
C LYS A 84 -23.72 -4.42 -10.01
N ASN A 85 -23.71 -5.58 -9.35
CA ASN A 85 -24.86 -6.50 -9.31
C ASN A 85 -26.08 -5.91 -8.60
N ILE A 86 -25.86 -4.87 -7.78
CA ILE A 86 -26.92 -4.15 -7.08
C ILE A 86 -27.15 -2.75 -7.68
N GLY A 87 -26.63 -2.51 -8.89
CA GLY A 87 -26.79 -1.25 -9.63
C GLY A 87 -25.87 -0.10 -9.16
N LEU A 88 -24.83 -0.40 -8.38
CA LEU A 88 -23.84 0.60 -7.92
C LEU A 88 -22.51 0.46 -8.67
N ASN A 89 -22.14 1.50 -9.41
CA ASN A 89 -20.83 1.60 -10.07
C ASN A 89 -19.83 2.32 -9.15
N LEU A 90 -19.35 1.62 -8.12
CA LEU A 90 -18.35 2.16 -7.21
C LEU A 90 -16.95 2.15 -7.87
N THR A 91 -16.08 3.07 -7.44
CA THR A 91 -14.64 3.00 -7.71
C THR A 91 -13.87 2.77 -6.41
N THR A 92 -12.64 2.25 -6.51
CA THR A 92 -11.77 2.10 -5.33
C THR A 92 -11.58 3.45 -4.64
N THR A 93 -11.31 4.51 -5.41
CA THR A 93 -11.22 5.89 -4.91
C THR A 93 -12.47 6.34 -4.15
N GLN A 94 -13.66 5.99 -4.63
CA GLN A 94 -14.91 6.31 -3.94
C GLN A 94 -15.06 5.57 -2.62
N ILE A 95 -14.70 4.29 -2.55
CA ILE A 95 -14.73 3.50 -1.31
C ILE A 95 -13.76 4.09 -0.27
N PHE A 96 -12.57 4.53 -0.69
CA PHE A 96 -11.62 5.18 0.21
C PHE A 96 -12.09 6.56 0.70
N ASN A 97 -12.70 7.37 -0.15
CA ASN A 97 -13.14 8.72 0.20
C ASN A 97 -14.45 8.74 1.00
N ARG A 98 -15.26 7.70 0.89
CA ARG A 98 -16.59 7.58 1.51
C ARG A 98 -16.70 6.19 2.09
N SER A 99 -16.03 5.91 3.21
CA SER A 99 -15.87 4.53 3.67
C SER A 99 -17.08 3.95 4.41
N THR A 100 -18.11 4.75 4.74
CA THR A 100 -19.28 4.25 5.50
C THR A 100 -20.36 3.67 4.59
N LEU A 101 -21.10 2.69 5.11
CA LEU A 101 -22.17 2.01 4.37
C LEU A 101 -23.19 3.00 3.76
N SER A 102 -23.66 3.95 4.57
CA SER A 102 -24.63 4.97 4.13
C SER A 102 -24.06 5.85 3.03
N GLN A 103 -22.83 6.33 3.17
CA GLN A 103 -22.20 7.17 2.15
C GLN A 103 -21.99 6.43 0.82
N LEU A 104 -21.64 5.15 0.85
CA LEU A 104 -21.45 4.34 -0.36
C LEU A 104 -22.75 3.99 -1.05
N SER A 105 -23.81 3.76 -0.27
CA SER A 105 -25.14 3.50 -0.82
C SER A 105 -25.73 4.68 -1.62
N LEU A 106 -25.23 5.90 -1.39
CA LEU A 106 -25.68 7.12 -2.06
C LEU A 106 -24.98 7.38 -3.40
N LEU A 107 -23.91 6.64 -3.72
CA LEU A 107 -23.15 6.83 -4.96
C LEU A 107 -23.86 6.13 -6.13
N LYS A 108 -24.83 6.82 -6.73
CA LYS A 108 -25.46 6.38 -7.99
C LYS A 108 -24.68 6.85 -9.21
N ILE A 109 -24.78 6.03 -10.26
CA ILE A 109 -24.26 6.15 -11.64
C ILE A 109 -23.83 7.57 -12.00
N SER A 110 -22.52 7.82 -12.01
CA SER A 110 -21.96 8.85 -12.88
C SER A 110 -21.81 8.22 -14.26
N GLU A 111 -22.57 8.71 -15.24
CA GLU A 111 -22.35 8.41 -16.66
C GLU A 111 -20.95 8.85 -17.05
N THR A 112 -20.03 7.91 -17.16
CA THR A 112 -18.79 8.10 -17.89
C THR A 112 -18.58 6.92 -18.83
N LEU A 113 -19.17 7.08 -20.02
CA LEU A 113 -18.77 6.60 -21.35
C LEU A 113 -17.92 5.31 -21.37
N LEU A 114 -18.55 4.18 -21.67
CA LEU A 114 -17.92 3.04 -22.33
C LEU A 114 -18.74 2.64 -23.56
N PRO A 115 -18.10 2.10 -24.63
CA PRO A 115 -18.73 1.89 -25.93
C PRO A 115 -19.76 0.77 -25.88
N SER A 116 -20.83 0.98 -26.64
CA SER A 116 -21.99 0.12 -26.81
C SER A 116 -21.63 -1.35 -27.02
N ALA A 117 -22.09 -2.22 -26.11
CA ALA A 117 -22.25 -3.64 -26.40
C ALA A 117 -23.76 -3.95 -26.47
N SER A 118 -24.11 -4.46 -27.64
CA SER A 118 -25.35 -5.07 -28.11
C SER A 118 -26.41 -5.46 -27.09
N GLN A 119 -27.64 -5.06 -27.40
CA GLN A 119 -28.86 -5.48 -26.73
C GLN A 119 -29.06 -6.99 -26.75
N THR A 120 -29.42 -7.55 -25.60
CA THR A 120 -30.43 -8.60 -25.52
C THR A 120 -31.37 -8.29 -24.36
N SER A 121 -32.64 -8.14 -24.71
CA SER A 121 -33.79 -7.95 -23.84
C SER A 121 -34.10 -9.21 -23.04
N SER A 122 -34.34 -9.08 -21.74
CA SER A 122 -35.40 -9.83 -21.06
C SER A 122 -35.93 -9.08 -19.85
N SER A 123 -37.25 -9.05 -19.78
CA SER A 123 -38.10 -8.47 -18.76
C SER A 123 -38.30 -9.42 -17.57
N GLY A 124 -38.35 -8.87 -16.35
CA GLY A 124 -39.28 -9.34 -15.33
C GLY A 124 -38.71 -9.96 -14.05
N SER A 125 -39.12 -9.34 -12.93
CA SER A 125 -39.45 -9.90 -11.60
C SER A 125 -38.37 -10.05 -10.53
N ASP A 126 -38.83 -9.84 -9.30
CA ASP A 126 -38.12 -9.79 -8.03
C ASP A 126 -37.20 -10.99 -7.78
N GLU A 127 -35.88 -10.79 -7.90
CA GLU A 127 -34.90 -11.72 -7.36
C GLU A 127 -34.29 -11.15 -6.07
N THR A 128 -34.69 -11.76 -4.95
CA THR A 128 -33.92 -11.78 -3.71
C THR A 128 -32.48 -12.23 -4.00
N PHE A 129 -31.50 -11.40 -3.62
CA PHE A 129 -30.07 -11.74 -3.67
C PHE A 129 -29.81 -12.95 -2.76
N ALA A 130 -29.94 -14.16 -3.31
CA ALA A 130 -29.51 -15.39 -2.65
C ALA A 130 -27.98 -15.34 -2.60
N GLY A 131 -27.42 -15.01 -1.43
CA GLY A 131 -25.99 -14.78 -1.21
C GLY A 131 -25.10 -16.02 -1.38
N LYS A 132 -25.12 -16.67 -2.54
CA LYS A 132 -24.32 -17.87 -2.80
C LYS A 132 -23.37 -17.83 -3.99
N ASP A 133 -23.46 -16.87 -4.90
CA ASP A 133 -22.48 -16.77 -5.99
C ASP A 133 -21.88 -15.35 -6.04
N LEU A 134 -20.91 -15.10 -5.15
CA LEU A 134 -19.96 -14.00 -5.37
C LEU A 134 -19.27 -14.27 -6.72
N VAL A 135 -19.28 -13.28 -7.61
CA VAL A 135 -18.63 -13.42 -8.92
C VAL A 135 -17.13 -13.63 -8.69
N LYS A 136 -16.62 -14.81 -9.10
CA LYS A 136 -15.18 -15.04 -9.23
C LYS A 136 -14.70 -14.23 -10.42
N PHE A 137 -13.81 -13.27 -10.18
CA PHE A 137 -13.38 -12.35 -11.22
C PHE A 137 -12.05 -12.79 -11.84
N PRO A 138 -11.95 -12.89 -13.18
CA PRO A 138 -10.68 -12.99 -13.88
C PRO A 138 -10.03 -11.60 -13.92
N TYR A 139 -8.90 -11.45 -13.23
CA TYR A 139 -8.18 -10.18 -13.07
C TYR A 139 -7.50 -9.67 -14.36
N THR A 140 -7.43 -10.49 -15.41
CA THR A 140 -6.56 -10.27 -16.59
C THR A 140 -6.96 -9.13 -17.53
N ASN A 141 -8.17 -8.57 -17.46
CA ASN A 141 -8.67 -7.60 -18.45
C ASN A 141 -8.45 -6.12 -18.10
N THR A 142 -7.71 -5.81 -17.04
CA THR A 142 -7.63 -4.43 -16.50
C THR A 142 -6.35 -3.66 -16.84
N MET A 143 -5.29 -4.32 -17.32
CA MET A 143 -4.01 -3.63 -17.58
C MET A 143 -4.06 -2.62 -18.73
N GLU A 144 -4.89 -2.84 -19.76
CA GLU A 144 -4.96 -1.95 -20.92
C GLU A 144 -5.84 -0.70 -20.69
N SER A 145 -6.74 -0.74 -19.70
CA SER A 145 -7.62 0.40 -19.37
C SER A 145 -7.09 1.31 -18.25
N LEU A 146 -6.20 0.82 -17.39
CA LEU A 146 -5.68 1.56 -16.22
C LEU A 146 -4.56 2.56 -16.57
N SER A 147 -3.79 2.33 -17.63
CA SER A 147 -2.85 3.35 -18.14
C SER A 147 -3.57 4.60 -18.65
N ASN A 148 -4.84 4.46 -19.05
CA ASN A 148 -5.62 5.49 -19.72
C ASN A 148 -6.57 6.28 -18.80
N SER A 149 -6.71 5.93 -17.51
CA SER A 149 -7.68 6.57 -16.58
C SER A 149 -7.07 7.33 -15.39
N LEU A 150 -5.74 7.44 -15.32
CA LEU A 150 -5.09 8.27 -14.29
C LEU A 150 -5.38 9.76 -14.54
N PRO A 151 -5.82 10.54 -13.54
CA PRO A 151 -6.06 11.97 -13.70
C PRO A 151 -4.80 12.67 -14.20
N LYS A 152 -4.89 13.31 -15.37
CA LYS A 152 -3.75 14.01 -16.02
C LYS A 152 -3.19 15.17 -15.19
N ASP A 153 -3.96 15.68 -14.22
CA ASP A 153 -3.67 16.93 -13.50
C ASP A 153 -3.89 16.86 -11.98
N SER A 154 -3.15 16.02 -11.26
CA SER A 154 -3.09 16.13 -9.78
C SER A 154 -1.70 16.48 -9.26
N PHE A 155 -1.13 17.54 -9.81
CA PHE A 155 -0.01 18.26 -9.21
C PHE A 155 -0.51 19.12 -8.04
N TYR A 156 -0.47 18.57 -6.81
CA TYR A 156 -0.31 19.43 -5.63
C TYR A 156 1.19 19.64 -5.40
N THR A 157 1.71 20.68 -6.05
CA THR A 157 2.91 21.41 -5.67
C THR A 157 4.12 20.54 -5.32
N LEU A 158 4.66 19.81 -6.30
CA LEU A 158 6.11 19.59 -6.32
C LEU A 158 6.75 20.97 -6.09
N LYS A 159 7.43 21.18 -4.95
CA LYS A 159 8.14 22.44 -4.66
C LYS A 159 8.91 22.81 -5.94
N LYS A 160 8.84 24.07 -6.39
CA LYS A 160 9.51 24.53 -7.63
C LYS A 160 10.98 24.06 -7.68
N SER A 161 11.61 23.88 -6.53
CA SER A 161 12.95 23.33 -6.33
C SER A 161 13.20 21.96 -6.98
N PHE A 162 12.20 21.09 -7.09
CA PHE A 162 12.39 19.77 -7.71
C PHE A 162 12.20 19.77 -9.23
N ARG A 163 11.65 20.84 -9.83
CA ARG A 163 11.38 20.92 -11.28
C ARG A 163 12.60 20.71 -12.20
N PRO A 164 13.83 21.14 -11.84
CA PRO A 164 15.02 20.88 -12.67
C PRO A 164 15.30 19.40 -12.92
N LEU A 165 15.00 18.50 -11.96
CA LEU A 165 15.20 17.05 -12.09
C LEU A 165 14.44 16.40 -13.24
N PHE A 166 13.28 16.97 -13.59
CA PHE A 166 12.29 16.32 -14.44
C PHE A 166 12.29 16.87 -15.87
N LYS A 167 13.25 17.73 -16.21
CA LYS A 167 13.32 18.34 -17.54
C LYS A 167 13.71 17.37 -18.66
N GLN A 168 14.26 16.18 -18.34
CA GLN A 168 14.69 15.23 -19.38
C GLN A 168 14.37 13.75 -19.12
N ASN A 169 14.11 13.29 -17.90
CA ASN A 169 13.80 11.87 -17.64
C ASN A 169 12.82 11.65 -16.47
N HIS A 170 11.87 10.74 -16.66
CA HIS A 170 11.01 10.23 -15.58
C HIS A 170 11.85 9.44 -14.57
N LEU A 171 11.52 9.54 -13.28
CA LEU A 171 12.09 8.65 -12.26
C LEU A 171 11.62 7.22 -12.50
N LYS A 172 12.51 6.24 -12.46
CA LYS A 172 12.18 4.82 -12.64
C LYS A 172 12.23 4.10 -11.28
N ILE A 173 11.09 3.57 -10.85
CA ILE A 173 10.96 2.78 -9.61
C ILE A 173 10.58 1.35 -9.96
N VAL A 174 11.36 0.37 -9.50
CA VAL A 174 11.05 -1.06 -9.65
C VAL A 174 10.44 -1.61 -8.37
N CYS A 175 9.31 -2.31 -8.47
CA CYS A 175 8.43 -2.66 -7.38
C CYS A 175 8.36 -4.17 -7.13
N PHE A 176 8.48 -4.58 -5.86
CA PHE A 176 8.56 -5.96 -5.41
C PHE A 176 7.44 -6.27 -4.40
N HIS A 177 6.50 -7.13 -4.79
CA HIS A 177 5.30 -7.43 -4.02
C HIS A 177 5.58 -8.21 -2.72
N GLY A 178 4.61 -8.23 -1.79
CA GLY A 178 4.66 -9.05 -0.57
C GLY A 178 4.25 -10.50 -0.77
N GLN A 179 4.43 -11.33 0.25
CA GLN A 179 3.92 -12.71 0.25
C GLN A 179 2.39 -12.73 0.12
N GLY A 180 1.85 -13.63 -0.70
CA GLY A 180 0.39 -13.74 -0.85
C GLY A 180 -0.21 -12.58 -1.65
N SER A 181 0.62 -11.94 -2.47
CA SER A 181 0.27 -10.93 -3.47
C SER A 181 0.84 -11.38 -4.81
N ASN A 182 0.70 -10.56 -5.83
CA ASN A 182 1.43 -10.63 -7.10
C ASN A 182 1.74 -9.19 -7.57
N ALA A 183 2.37 -9.03 -8.72
CA ALA A 183 2.71 -7.72 -9.28
C ALA A 183 1.47 -6.83 -9.46
N GLU A 184 0.36 -7.43 -9.89
CA GLU A 184 -0.88 -6.73 -10.19
C GLU A 184 -1.58 -6.20 -8.93
N ILE A 185 -1.83 -7.06 -7.94
CA ILE A 185 -2.39 -6.68 -6.63
C ILE A 185 -1.53 -5.59 -5.99
N PHE A 186 -0.21 -5.71 -6.11
CA PHE A 186 0.72 -4.74 -5.53
C PHE A 186 0.62 -3.37 -6.20
N SER A 187 0.41 -3.33 -7.52
CA SER A 187 0.17 -2.07 -8.24
C SER A 187 -1.08 -1.35 -7.73
N HIS A 188 -2.16 -2.09 -7.43
CA HIS A 188 -3.35 -1.52 -6.83
C HIS A 188 -3.12 -1.01 -5.41
N GLN A 189 -2.33 -1.74 -4.60
CA GLN A 189 -1.92 -1.29 -3.28
C GLN A 189 -1.04 -0.02 -3.32
N LEU A 190 -0.44 0.32 -4.47
CA LEU A 190 0.32 1.56 -4.65
C LEU A 190 -0.45 2.64 -5.42
N GLN A 191 -1.71 2.41 -5.82
CA GLN A 191 -2.43 3.31 -6.73
C GLN A 191 -2.46 4.77 -6.24
N LEU A 192 -2.78 5.01 -4.97
CA LEU A 192 -2.82 6.38 -4.44
C LEU A 192 -1.42 7.02 -4.36
N VAL A 193 -0.38 6.23 -4.08
CA VAL A 193 1.01 6.69 -4.10
C VAL A 193 1.43 7.06 -5.51
N MET A 194 1.15 6.20 -6.49
CA MET A 194 1.43 6.44 -7.91
C MET A 194 0.70 7.70 -8.41
N SER A 195 -0.57 7.86 -8.06
CA SER A 195 -1.33 9.07 -8.39
C SER A 195 -0.75 10.33 -7.74
N THR A 196 -0.25 10.22 -6.50
CA THR A 196 0.36 11.35 -5.77
C THR A 196 1.71 11.75 -6.38
N LEU A 197 2.49 10.77 -6.84
CA LEU A 197 3.77 10.99 -7.52
C LEU A 197 3.60 11.43 -8.99
N GLY A 198 2.42 11.20 -9.57
CA GLY A 198 2.04 11.65 -10.89
C GLY A 198 2.87 11.03 -12.02
N SER A 199 2.74 11.60 -13.21
CA SER A 199 3.42 11.13 -14.43
C SER A 199 4.94 11.30 -14.41
N THR A 200 5.51 12.00 -13.41
CA THR A 200 6.96 12.17 -13.26
C THR A 200 7.70 10.88 -12.86
N VAL A 201 6.96 9.85 -12.42
CA VAL A 201 7.53 8.57 -11.99
C VAL A 201 6.94 7.43 -12.81
N LYS A 202 7.81 6.57 -13.37
CA LYS A 202 7.47 5.32 -14.03
C LYS A 202 7.70 4.16 -13.07
N PHE A 203 6.67 3.35 -12.87
CA PHE A 203 6.70 2.17 -12.02
C PHE A 203 6.82 0.90 -12.87
N HIS A 204 7.72 0.01 -12.48
CA HIS A 204 7.89 -1.32 -13.07
C HIS A 204 7.64 -2.36 -12.00
N PHE A 205 6.67 -3.25 -12.17
CA PHE A 205 6.33 -4.25 -11.17
C PHE A 205 6.95 -5.60 -11.56
N ILE A 206 7.79 -6.15 -10.68
CA ILE A 206 8.39 -7.47 -10.88
C ILE A 206 7.53 -8.53 -10.20
N GLU A 207 7.30 -9.60 -10.94
CA GLU A 207 6.52 -10.76 -10.48
C GLU A 207 7.44 -11.85 -9.95
N SER A 208 7.08 -12.43 -8.79
CA SER A 208 7.82 -13.59 -8.30
C SER A 208 7.45 -14.87 -9.07
N GLN A 209 8.47 -15.64 -9.44
CA GLN A 209 8.30 -16.92 -10.14
C GLN A 209 7.65 -18.02 -9.29
N LYS A 210 7.56 -17.84 -7.98
CA LYS A 210 7.11 -18.89 -7.06
C LYS A 210 5.68 -18.66 -6.60
N GLU A 211 4.84 -19.62 -6.96
CA GLU A 211 3.44 -19.65 -6.56
C GLU A 211 3.28 -19.99 -5.09
N THR A 212 2.20 -19.45 -4.52
CA THR A 212 1.77 -19.80 -3.19
C THR A 212 0.32 -20.23 -3.19
N THR A 213 0.10 -21.46 -2.76
CA THR A 213 -1.23 -21.99 -2.45
C THR A 213 -1.72 -21.55 -1.07
N THR A 214 -0.81 -21.02 -0.24
CA THR A 214 -1.15 -20.57 1.12
C THR A 214 -1.66 -19.15 1.09
N SER A 215 -2.96 -19.05 0.95
CA SER A 215 -3.76 -18.27 1.88
C SER A 215 -5.14 -18.91 1.91
N HIS A 216 -5.90 -18.72 2.99
CA HIS A 216 -7.32 -19.08 2.98
C HIS A 216 -8.08 -18.47 1.79
N PHE A 217 -7.48 -17.50 1.08
CA PHE A 217 -8.01 -16.78 -0.06
C PHE A 217 -8.05 -17.59 -1.38
N THR A 218 -7.19 -18.59 -1.62
CA THR A 218 -7.22 -19.39 -2.87
C THR A 218 -8.54 -20.18 -3.07
N LYS A 219 -9.25 -20.48 -1.98
CA LYS A 219 -10.60 -21.07 -2.03
C LYS A 219 -11.66 -20.09 -2.55
N TYR A 220 -11.41 -18.78 -2.43
CA TYR A 220 -12.35 -17.71 -2.71
C TYR A 220 -12.00 -16.88 -3.95
N TYR A 221 -10.81 -17.05 -4.53
CA TYR A 221 -10.32 -16.21 -5.65
C TYR A 221 -9.58 -17.01 -6.71
N ASP A 222 -9.81 -16.67 -7.98
CA ASP A 222 -9.11 -17.21 -9.15
C ASP A 222 -7.87 -16.36 -9.46
N LEU A 223 -6.95 -16.31 -8.49
CA LEU A 223 -5.73 -15.50 -8.55
C LEU A 223 -4.52 -16.35 -8.22
N VAL A 224 -3.49 -16.23 -9.05
CA VAL A 224 -2.20 -16.83 -8.77
C VAL A 224 -1.46 -15.93 -7.78
N PHE A 225 -1.56 -16.27 -6.50
CA PHE A 225 -0.74 -15.63 -5.48
C PHE A 225 0.70 -16.10 -5.59
N LYS A 226 1.63 -15.19 -5.38
CA LYS A 226 3.07 -15.43 -5.45
C LYS A 226 3.75 -15.11 -4.12
N LYS A 227 4.99 -15.56 -3.99
CA LYS A 227 5.90 -15.28 -2.88
C LYS A 227 7.33 -15.45 -3.32
N TRP A 228 8.26 -14.68 -2.76
CA TRP A 228 9.67 -14.82 -3.08
C TRP A 228 10.24 -16.13 -2.52
N TRP A 229 9.86 -16.51 -1.31
CA TRP A 229 10.26 -17.79 -0.70
C TRP A 229 9.16 -18.38 0.18
N SER A 230 9.29 -19.67 0.47
CA SER A 230 8.31 -20.42 1.27
C SER A 230 8.70 -20.54 2.74
N GLY A 231 7.69 -20.47 3.60
CA GLY A 231 7.71 -21.02 4.97
C GLY A 231 8.43 -20.18 6.02
N SER A 232 8.21 -20.54 7.28
CA SER A 232 8.92 -19.98 8.44
C SER A 232 10.40 -20.36 8.48
N PHE A 233 10.79 -21.38 7.71
CA PHE A 233 12.14 -21.90 7.60
C PHE A 233 12.69 -21.67 6.20
N ILE A 234 13.42 -20.56 6.06
CA ILE A 234 13.80 -20.02 4.77
C ILE A 234 15.08 -20.70 4.29
N ARG A 235 15.01 -21.53 3.25
CA ARG A 235 16.20 -22.21 2.71
C ARG A 235 17.06 -21.26 1.88
N LYS A 236 18.38 -21.28 2.10
CA LYS A 236 19.36 -20.52 1.32
C LYS A 236 19.12 -20.62 -0.19
N SER A 237 18.97 -21.84 -0.72
CA SER A 237 18.77 -22.07 -2.16
C SER A 237 17.54 -21.38 -2.73
N THR A 238 16.44 -21.29 -1.98
CA THR A 238 15.20 -20.63 -2.44
C THR A 238 15.35 -19.11 -2.50
N VAL A 239 16.00 -18.54 -1.48
CA VAL A 239 16.29 -17.11 -1.43
C VAL A 239 17.24 -16.70 -2.55
N MET A 240 18.35 -17.44 -2.71
CA MET A 240 19.34 -17.13 -3.74
C MET A 240 18.75 -17.23 -5.14
N LYS A 241 17.90 -18.21 -5.42
CA LYS A 241 17.18 -18.28 -6.72
C LYS A 241 16.30 -17.05 -6.98
N SER A 242 15.69 -16.48 -5.93
CA SER A 242 14.88 -15.26 -6.06
C SER A 242 15.76 -14.05 -6.35
N VAL A 243 16.89 -13.94 -5.65
CA VAL A 243 17.89 -12.90 -5.87
C VAL A 243 18.45 -12.98 -7.29
N GLU A 244 18.84 -14.17 -7.77
CA GLU A 244 19.36 -14.39 -9.11
C GLU A 244 18.37 -13.95 -10.20
N ASN A 245 17.11 -14.36 -10.09
CA ASN A 245 16.07 -13.96 -11.04
C ASN A 245 15.88 -12.43 -11.06
N VAL A 246 15.83 -11.81 -9.89
CA VAL A 246 15.61 -10.36 -9.76
C VAL A 246 16.79 -9.56 -10.26
N VAL A 247 18.02 -9.99 -9.99
CA VAL A 247 19.23 -9.34 -10.52
C VAL A 247 19.21 -9.37 -12.04
N LYS A 248 18.85 -10.51 -12.65
CA LYS A 248 18.72 -10.61 -14.10
C LYS A 248 17.69 -9.63 -14.65
N GLU A 249 16.50 -9.56 -14.05
CA GLU A 249 15.46 -8.61 -14.49
C GLU A 249 15.89 -7.15 -14.29
N LEU A 250 16.57 -6.81 -13.19
CA LEU A 250 17.11 -5.47 -12.95
C LEU A 250 18.20 -5.09 -13.96
N GLU A 251 19.05 -6.05 -14.36
CA GLU A 251 20.06 -5.84 -15.41
C GLU A 251 19.42 -5.60 -16.78
N GLU A 252 18.35 -6.32 -17.11
CA GLU A 252 17.57 -6.12 -18.35
C GLU A 252 16.86 -4.75 -18.38
N ILE A 253 16.35 -4.28 -17.24
CA ILE A 253 15.73 -2.95 -17.10
C ILE A 253 16.76 -1.82 -17.22
N GLY A 254 18.03 -2.11 -16.92
CA GLY A 254 19.14 -1.16 -16.88
C GLY A 254 19.12 -0.29 -15.63
N HIS A 255 19.56 0.97 -15.76
CA HIS A 255 19.58 1.89 -14.62
C HIS A 255 18.15 2.19 -14.12
N VAL A 256 17.97 2.12 -12.80
CA VAL A 256 16.74 2.47 -12.10
C VAL A 256 17.07 3.49 -11.00
N ASP A 257 16.19 4.45 -10.74
CA ASP A 257 16.44 5.43 -9.68
C ASP A 257 16.23 4.79 -8.30
N ALA A 258 15.19 3.97 -8.16
CA ALA A 258 14.87 3.31 -6.89
C ALA A 258 14.30 1.90 -7.07
N ILE A 259 14.46 1.10 -6.01
CA ILE A 259 13.70 -0.15 -5.82
C ILE A 259 12.77 -0.01 -4.62
N LEU A 260 11.55 -0.51 -4.72
CA LEU A 260 10.50 -0.41 -3.70
C LEU A 260 9.91 -1.78 -3.42
N GLY A 261 9.87 -2.19 -2.16
CA GLY A 261 9.33 -3.49 -1.81
C GLY A 261 8.46 -3.44 -0.58
N PHE A 262 7.50 -4.37 -0.51
CA PHE A 262 6.61 -4.54 0.62
C PHE A 262 6.78 -5.94 1.24
N SER A 263 6.83 -6.03 2.57
CA SER A 263 6.91 -7.31 3.28
C SER A 263 8.10 -8.16 2.81
N GLN A 264 7.89 -9.37 2.26
CA GLN A 264 8.97 -10.16 1.66
C GLN A 264 9.72 -9.41 0.55
N GLY A 265 9.06 -8.55 -0.23
CA GLY A 265 9.73 -7.70 -1.21
C GLY A 265 10.73 -6.75 -0.54
N ALA A 266 10.36 -6.14 0.59
CA ALA A 266 11.30 -5.31 1.36
C ALA A 266 12.47 -6.14 1.94
N SER A 267 12.22 -7.36 2.41
CA SER A 267 13.28 -8.28 2.84
C SER A 267 14.25 -8.64 1.71
N LEU A 268 13.74 -8.77 0.48
CA LEU A 268 14.54 -9.05 -0.70
C LEU A 268 15.46 -7.86 -1.02
N LEU A 269 14.94 -6.63 -0.94
CA LEU A 269 15.71 -5.40 -1.16
C LEU A 269 16.89 -5.27 -0.22
N GLU A 270 16.69 -5.57 1.07
CA GLU A 270 17.80 -5.59 2.04
C GLU A 270 18.91 -6.56 1.63
N LEU A 271 18.58 -7.73 1.08
CA LEU A 271 19.58 -8.64 0.53
C LEU A 271 20.27 -8.08 -0.70
N LEU A 272 19.54 -7.42 -1.59
CA LEU A 272 20.11 -6.83 -2.80
C LEU A 272 21.11 -5.73 -2.42
N ASP A 273 20.74 -4.82 -1.52
CA ASP A 273 21.64 -3.78 -1.03
C ASP A 273 22.88 -4.38 -0.36
N ARG A 274 22.68 -5.36 0.50
CA ARG A 274 23.77 -6.08 1.17
C ARG A 274 24.71 -6.75 0.17
N PHE A 275 24.18 -7.48 -0.81
CA PHE A 275 25.01 -8.17 -1.81
C PHE A 275 25.72 -7.20 -2.75
N ALA A 276 25.09 -6.08 -3.08
CA ALA A 276 25.73 -5.01 -3.84
C ALA A 276 26.91 -4.41 -3.07
N GLU A 277 26.72 -4.11 -1.78
CA GLU A 277 27.78 -3.55 -0.92
C GLU A 277 28.92 -4.55 -0.68
N MET A 278 28.62 -5.84 -0.61
CA MET A 278 29.62 -6.91 -0.56
C MET A 278 30.31 -7.19 -1.91
N GLY A 279 29.98 -6.44 -2.98
CA GLY A 279 30.51 -6.64 -4.33
C GLY A 279 30.12 -7.98 -4.96
N LYS A 280 29.02 -8.60 -4.51
CA LYS A 280 28.54 -9.90 -5.00
C LYS A 280 27.60 -9.78 -6.20
N ILE A 281 26.93 -8.64 -6.33
CA ILE A 281 26.07 -8.30 -7.48
C ILE A 281 26.34 -6.87 -7.90
N LYS A 282 26.05 -6.54 -9.16
CA LYS A 282 26.14 -5.16 -9.65
C LYS A 282 24.96 -4.35 -9.09
N LYS A 283 25.24 -3.19 -8.49
CA LYS A 283 24.19 -2.25 -8.10
C LYS A 283 23.69 -1.49 -9.34
N THR A 284 22.39 -1.58 -9.64
CA THR A 284 21.76 -0.87 -10.76
C THR A 284 20.74 0.19 -10.32
N TRP A 285 20.59 0.39 -9.00
CA TRP A 285 19.69 1.35 -8.37
C TRP A 285 20.43 2.34 -7.46
N ASN A 286 19.87 3.53 -7.26
CA ASN A 286 20.48 4.54 -6.39
C ASN A 286 20.09 4.30 -4.92
N PHE A 287 18.79 4.16 -4.64
CA PHE A 287 18.27 3.98 -3.28
C PHE A 287 17.14 2.95 -3.18
N SER A 288 16.87 2.50 -1.96
CA SER A 288 15.87 1.47 -1.65
C SER A 288 14.73 1.99 -0.80
N ILE A 289 13.52 1.51 -1.04
CA ILE A 289 12.31 1.86 -0.28
C ILE A 289 11.70 0.59 0.30
N LEU A 290 11.78 0.44 1.62
CA LEU A 290 11.42 -0.76 2.36
C LEU A 290 10.13 -0.51 3.16
N LEU A 291 9.01 -1.06 2.69
CA LEU A 291 7.71 -0.98 3.34
C LEU A 291 7.45 -2.24 4.17
N SER A 292 7.29 -2.09 5.49
CA SER A 292 6.97 -3.19 6.41
C SER A 292 7.88 -4.42 6.24
N GLY A 293 9.18 -4.18 5.99
CA GLY A 293 10.17 -5.24 5.78
C GLY A 293 10.68 -5.86 7.09
N MET A 294 11.19 -7.09 6.99
CA MET A 294 11.89 -7.76 8.10
C MET A 294 13.19 -8.41 7.61
N PRO A 295 14.28 -8.40 8.40
CA PRO A 295 15.46 -9.14 8.02
C PRO A 295 15.20 -10.64 7.98
N LEU A 296 15.87 -11.34 7.06
CA LEU A 296 15.76 -12.78 6.98
C LEU A 296 16.49 -13.48 8.13
N LYS A 297 15.84 -14.51 8.66
CA LYS A 297 16.39 -15.39 9.71
C LYS A 297 16.10 -16.84 9.36
N SER A 298 17.16 -17.65 9.22
CA SER A 298 17.05 -19.10 9.01
C SER A 298 18.30 -19.81 9.48
N ILE A 299 18.16 -21.03 10.01
CA ILE A 299 19.30 -21.87 10.41
C ILE A 299 20.18 -22.27 9.22
N THR A 300 19.65 -22.23 7.99
CA THR A 300 20.40 -22.59 6.77
C THR A 300 20.99 -21.39 6.04
N LEU A 301 20.56 -20.17 6.40
CA LEU A 301 21.17 -18.97 5.85
C LEU A 301 22.53 -18.74 6.51
N PRO A 302 23.59 -18.41 5.75
CA PRO A 302 24.89 -18.04 6.30
C PRO A 302 24.76 -16.97 7.38
N TYR A 303 25.58 -17.07 8.42
CA TYR A 303 25.60 -16.09 9.52
C TYR A 303 25.78 -14.65 9.01
N SER A 304 26.55 -14.44 7.94
CA SER A 304 26.75 -13.14 7.29
C SER A 304 25.47 -12.51 6.70
N ILE A 305 24.48 -13.33 6.32
CA ILE A 305 23.17 -12.86 5.87
C ILE A 305 22.27 -12.59 7.08
N ASN A 306 22.28 -13.50 8.06
CA ASN A 306 21.44 -13.38 9.25
C ASN A 306 21.84 -12.23 10.19
N LYS A 307 23.11 -11.79 10.19
CA LYS A 307 23.62 -10.73 11.09
C LYS A 307 23.70 -9.37 10.40
N GLY A 308 23.62 -8.27 11.17
CA GLY A 308 23.85 -6.92 10.66
C GLY A 308 25.26 -6.75 10.06
N ILE A 309 25.43 -5.76 9.18
CA ILE A 309 26.77 -5.38 8.69
C ILE A 309 27.38 -4.43 9.72
N ASP A 310 28.67 -4.57 9.99
CA ASP A 310 29.35 -3.65 10.90
C ASP A 310 29.40 -2.25 10.27
N GLY A 311 28.93 -1.23 10.99
CA GLY A 311 28.65 0.11 10.44
C GLY A 311 27.35 0.24 9.63
N GLY A 312 26.57 -0.83 9.47
CA GLY A 312 25.31 -0.83 8.72
C GLY A 312 25.49 -0.87 7.20
N ILE A 313 24.40 -1.16 6.49
CA ILE A 313 24.32 -1.09 5.03
C ILE A 313 24.37 0.39 4.62
N LYS A 314 25.33 0.76 3.77
CA LYS A 314 25.54 2.15 3.32
C LYS A 314 24.70 2.55 2.10
N ALA A 315 23.93 1.62 1.55
CA ALA A 315 22.97 1.95 0.51
C ALA A 315 21.91 2.94 1.07
N PRO A 316 21.67 4.08 0.40
CA PRO A 316 20.61 5.00 0.80
C PRO A 316 19.26 4.30 0.83
N ALA A 317 18.53 4.45 1.93
CA ALA A 317 17.30 3.71 2.14
C ALA A 317 16.21 4.53 2.82
N LEU A 318 14.96 4.29 2.45
CA LEU A 318 13.76 4.74 3.12
C LEU A 318 13.05 3.54 3.74
N VAL A 319 13.04 3.45 5.06
CA VAL A 319 12.27 2.43 5.78
C VAL A 319 10.96 3.04 6.29
N VAL A 320 9.85 2.34 6.04
CA VAL A 320 8.51 2.77 6.47
C VAL A 320 7.80 1.61 7.17
N ASN A 321 7.31 1.87 8.39
CA ASN A 321 6.64 0.86 9.21
C ASN A 321 5.31 1.36 9.79
N GLY A 322 4.39 0.42 10.03
CA GLY A 322 3.16 0.69 10.76
C GLY A 322 3.40 0.81 12.27
N LYS A 323 2.78 1.80 12.91
CA LYS A 323 2.84 1.98 14.38
C LYS A 323 2.30 0.77 15.13
N LYS A 324 1.32 0.08 14.55
CA LYS A 324 0.69 -1.13 15.11
C LYS A 324 1.48 -2.41 14.84
N GLU A 325 2.58 -2.36 14.08
CA GLU A 325 3.51 -3.49 13.93
C GLU A 325 4.26 -3.75 15.25
N ARG A 326 4.66 -5.01 15.48
CA ARG A 326 5.37 -5.40 16.71
C ARG A 326 6.69 -4.61 16.83
N SER A 327 6.93 -3.98 17.98
CA SER A 327 8.06 -3.07 18.20
C SER A 327 9.45 -3.67 17.91
N LYS A 328 9.61 -4.99 18.10
CA LYS A 328 10.84 -5.71 17.77
C LYS A 328 11.10 -5.78 16.25
N ILE A 329 10.04 -5.92 15.45
CA ILE A 329 10.15 -6.05 13.98
C ILE A 329 10.62 -4.73 13.36
N LYS A 330 10.11 -3.59 13.84
CA LYS A 330 10.46 -2.25 13.33
C LYS A 330 11.96 -1.98 13.40
N ARG A 331 12.55 -2.23 14.58
CA ARG A 331 13.98 -1.98 14.80
C ARG A 331 14.85 -2.93 14.01
N GLU A 332 14.44 -4.19 13.85
CA GLU A 332 15.27 -5.18 13.19
C GLU A 332 15.68 -4.80 11.77
N MET A 333 14.80 -4.14 10.98
CA MET A 333 15.16 -3.66 9.64
C MET A 333 15.97 -2.36 9.68
N ILE A 334 15.56 -1.40 10.53
CA ILE A 334 16.25 -0.11 10.71
C ILE A 334 17.72 -0.33 11.10
N ASP A 335 17.96 -1.24 12.06
CA ASP A 335 19.29 -1.57 12.58
C ASP A 335 20.21 -2.24 11.54
N ARG A 336 19.71 -2.55 10.33
CA ARG A 336 20.52 -3.09 9.23
C ARG A 336 21.24 -2.02 8.43
N TYR A 337 20.73 -0.79 8.42
CA TYR A 337 21.25 0.29 7.58
C TYR A 337 22.09 1.27 8.41
N ASP A 338 23.04 1.92 7.74
CA ASP A 338 23.78 3.04 8.31
C ASP A 338 22.81 4.19 8.59
N VAL A 339 22.82 4.70 9.82
CA VAL A 339 21.93 5.78 10.28
C VAL A 339 22.05 7.04 9.42
N ASN A 340 23.21 7.31 8.82
CA ASN A 340 23.46 8.48 7.99
C ASN A 340 22.94 8.30 6.55
N GLN A 341 22.62 7.08 6.16
CA GLN A 341 22.07 6.74 4.84
C GLN A 341 20.59 6.35 4.92
N LEU A 342 20.01 6.35 6.13
CA LEU A 342 18.67 5.87 6.41
C LEU A 342 17.70 7.00 6.73
N GLU A 343 16.69 7.14 5.89
CA GLU A 343 15.46 7.86 6.19
C GLU A 343 14.42 6.89 6.78
N HIS A 344 13.71 7.29 7.83
CA HIS A 344 12.67 6.46 8.44
C HIS A 344 11.46 7.28 8.86
N PHE A 345 10.26 6.74 8.63
CA PHE A 345 9.06 7.24 9.31
C PHE A 345 7.98 6.17 9.49
N GLU A 346 7.10 6.41 10.44
CA GLU A 346 5.98 5.51 10.73
C GLU A 346 4.62 6.07 10.26
N HIS A 347 3.67 5.17 9.99
CA HIS A 347 2.26 5.48 9.76
C HIS A 347 1.35 4.86 10.84
N SER A 348 0.09 5.31 10.93
CA SER A 348 -0.83 4.89 12.01
C SER A 348 -1.40 3.47 11.90
N MET A 349 -1.14 2.78 10.78
CA MET A 349 -1.78 1.50 10.44
C MET A 349 -0.93 0.29 10.86
N GLY A 350 -1.39 -0.91 10.51
CA GLY A 350 -0.70 -2.18 10.74
C GLY A 350 0.27 -2.54 9.62
N HIS A 351 0.36 -3.83 9.31
CA HIS A 351 1.20 -4.38 8.24
C HIS A 351 0.52 -4.19 6.87
N GLU A 352 0.43 -2.96 6.41
CA GLU A 352 -0.31 -2.57 5.21
C GLU A 352 0.23 -1.25 4.63
N ILE A 353 -0.11 -0.97 3.37
CA ILE A 353 0.22 0.31 2.73
C ILE A 353 -0.98 1.25 2.87
N PRO A 354 -0.89 2.33 3.67
CA PRO A 354 -2.02 3.22 3.90
C PRO A 354 -2.50 3.91 2.61
N GLN A 355 -3.81 3.89 2.39
CA GLN A 355 -4.48 4.53 1.26
C GLN A 355 -5.14 5.85 1.65
N HIS A 356 -4.41 6.72 2.35
CA HIS A 356 -4.91 8.05 2.71
C HIS A 356 -3.91 9.15 2.37
N THR A 357 -4.43 10.32 1.99
CA THR A 357 -3.67 11.44 1.42
C THR A 357 -2.53 11.94 2.31
N ASN A 358 -2.72 11.97 3.63
CA ASN A 358 -1.66 12.40 4.55
C ASN A 358 -0.42 11.49 4.50
N PHE A 359 -0.61 10.18 4.36
CA PHE A 359 0.50 9.25 4.23
C PHE A 359 1.13 9.36 2.85
N THR A 360 0.32 9.32 1.79
CA THR A 360 0.84 9.27 0.43
C THR A 360 1.59 10.56 0.05
N ARG A 361 1.13 11.73 0.53
CA ARG A 361 1.86 13.00 0.36
C ARG A 361 3.24 12.95 1.02
N LYS A 362 3.29 12.62 2.31
CA LYS A 362 4.56 12.52 3.07
C LYS A 362 5.50 11.48 2.47
N PHE A 363 4.96 10.36 2.02
CA PHE A 363 5.72 9.29 1.39
C PHE A 363 6.30 9.73 0.04
N ALA A 364 5.47 10.34 -0.82
CA ALA A 364 5.90 10.90 -2.10
C ALA A 364 6.99 11.96 -1.93
N GLU A 365 6.84 12.89 -0.98
CA GLU A 365 7.83 13.93 -0.66
C GLU A 365 9.20 13.32 -0.30
N LYS A 366 9.21 12.26 0.52
CA LYS A 366 10.47 11.58 0.89
C LYS A 366 11.11 10.88 -0.31
N ILE A 367 10.33 10.20 -1.15
CA ILE A 367 10.83 9.56 -2.37
C ILE A 367 11.50 10.60 -3.28
N LEU A 368 10.84 11.74 -3.50
CA LEU A 368 11.33 12.81 -4.36
C LEU A 368 12.58 13.48 -3.77
N LYS A 369 12.63 13.70 -2.45
CA LYS A 369 13.81 14.23 -1.76
C LYS A 369 15.02 13.30 -1.93
N MET A 370 14.83 12.00 -1.73
CA MET A 370 15.92 11.02 -1.91
C MET A 370 16.39 10.95 -3.35
N ALA A 371 15.46 10.91 -4.30
CA ALA A 371 15.81 10.91 -5.73
C ALA A 371 16.60 12.17 -6.13
N TYR A 372 16.24 13.33 -5.59
CA TYR A 372 16.99 14.57 -5.79
C TYR A 372 18.42 14.47 -5.28
N ASN A 373 18.57 14.06 -4.02
CA ASN A 373 19.86 13.97 -3.36
C ASN A 373 20.79 13.00 -4.07
N GLU A 374 20.27 11.83 -4.48
CA GLU A 374 21.08 10.83 -5.16
C GLU A 374 21.47 11.24 -6.58
N ARG A 375 20.60 11.92 -7.33
CA ARG A 375 20.99 12.45 -8.65
C ARG A 375 22.08 13.50 -8.54
N ILE A 376 21.99 14.41 -7.57
CA ILE A 376 23.07 15.38 -7.31
C ILE A 376 24.35 14.68 -6.90
N ARG A 377 24.27 13.64 -6.06
CA ARG A 377 25.45 12.88 -5.65
C ARG A 377 26.13 12.21 -6.84
N VAL A 378 25.36 11.63 -7.76
CA VAL A 378 25.90 11.04 -9.00
C VAL A 378 26.51 12.12 -9.89
N GLU A 379 25.80 13.23 -10.14
CA GLU A 379 26.32 14.36 -10.93
C GLU A 379 27.60 14.93 -10.33
N ASN A 380 27.66 15.07 -9.00
CA ASN A 380 28.84 15.55 -8.29
C ASN A 380 29.98 14.52 -8.31
N ASN A 381 29.71 13.22 -8.23
CA ASN A 381 30.75 12.19 -8.34
C ASN A 381 31.32 12.11 -9.77
N ASP A 382 30.46 12.28 -10.78
CA ASP A 382 30.88 12.38 -12.19
C ASP A 382 31.64 13.69 -12.43
N ALA A 383 31.27 14.76 -11.72
CA ALA A 383 31.95 16.04 -11.76
C ALA A 383 33.21 16.10 -10.89
N GLU A 384 33.37 15.27 -9.84
CA GLU A 384 34.49 15.20 -8.87
C GLU A 384 35.78 14.58 -9.46
N GLY A 385 35.83 14.42 -10.79
CA GLY A 385 37.05 14.78 -11.54
C GLY A 385 37.48 16.26 -11.35
N THR A 386 36.66 17.06 -10.68
CA THR A 386 36.75 18.50 -10.39
C THR A 386 35.81 18.89 -9.23
N VAL A 387 36.31 18.73 -7.99
CA VAL A 387 35.97 19.46 -6.75
C VAL A 387 34.54 19.38 -6.16
N SER A 388 34.52 18.83 -4.94
CA SER A 388 33.39 18.66 -4.02
C SER A 388 32.77 19.97 -3.49
N SER A 389 31.44 20.06 -3.48
CA SER A 389 30.70 20.85 -2.49
C SER A 389 29.29 20.29 -2.25
N VAL A 390 29.06 19.77 -1.05
CA VAL A 390 27.73 19.37 -0.55
C VAL A 390 26.89 20.63 -0.32
N VAL A 391 25.78 20.78 -1.04
CA VAL A 391 24.80 21.85 -0.80
C VAL A 391 23.91 21.43 0.36
N HIS A 392 24.03 22.09 1.50
CA HIS A 392 23.05 22.01 2.59
C HIS A 392 21.73 22.64 2.15
N ILE A 393 20.64 21.88 2.25
CA ILE A 393 19.28 22.42 2.18
C ILE A 393 18.85 22.68 3.62
N ASP A 394 18.60 23.94 3.95
CA ASP A 394 18.12 24.40 5.25
C ASP A 394 16.75 23.79 5.61
N ASP A 395 16.65 23.31 6.85
CA ASP A 395 15.44 22.71 7.42
C ASP A 395 14.41 23.77 7.90
N ASP A 396 14.69 25.08 7.83
CA ASP A 396 13.81 26.12 8.38
C ASP A 396 12.79 26.72 7.39
N ALA A 397 12.44 25.98 6.32
CA ALA A 397 11.40 26.36 5.36
C ALA A 397 10.27 25.32 5.27
N PHE A 398 9.72 24.93 6.44
CA PHE A 398 8.55 24.06 6.56
C PHE A 398 7.23 24.83 6.53
#